data_AF-A0A4Z0C9P3-F1
#
_entry.id   AF-A0A4Z0C9P3-F1
#
_cell.length_a   1.000
_cell.length_b   1.000
_cell.length_c   1.000
_cell.angle_alpha   90.00
_cell.angle_beta   90.00
_cell.angle_gamma   90.00
#
_symmetry.space_group_name_H-M   'P 1'
#
loop_
_entity.id
_entity.type
_entity.pdbx_description
1 polymer ?
#
loop_
_entity_poly.entity_id
_entity_poly.type
_entity_poly.pdbx_seq_one_letter_code
_entity_poly.pdbx_strand_id
1 'polypeptide(L)'
;MRFQPDTWLETWLRPVAMAAPDASVYVEIMAPDFRFLFALVLLVLLGGLAVLSRRRRSVPAGREETRLATRPVFVMLLALAAVFVPWLATTGNGRYFVVGLLMVGPVCIGLTRLLPVTRALRLTLGAGMVAWQAFAVLQSAPLQAWTFVRWEDAPYFHVEVPLESREHPATYVTMSAISYSLVTPLFHPQSRWLSLHNAPALDSGALDARRTEAFLSAAQPGRLMLLAPAVAGMLTDQRLPNVRISRVLDQQLAAYRLRMADPQACRFLPSRSLAEIGLGEKTPEERARSGFWLCHLSRVEAGGAPAKRQDRRYDAVFKLLEAQCPRFFPAGGDGASVMLANGEMRSYMQAEMKAYVFDSGEVHYKYYRALNPVLVGTVRELLDGKVKLDCSHIRGRSGLPWQREI
;
A
#
# COMPACT_ATOMS: atom_id res chain seq x y z
N MET A 1 7.26 11.79 -1.94
CA MET A 1 6.83 10.63 -1.14
C MET A 1 5.40 10.25 -1.50
N ARG A 2 4.95 9.02 -1.20
CA ARG A 2 3.69 8.39 -1.60
C ARG A 2 2.42 9.27 -1.62
N PHE A 3 2.17 10.03 -0.56
CA PHE A 3 0.95 10.84 -0.45
C PHE A 3 1.23 12.34 -0.57
N GLN A 4 2.45 12.75 -0.86
CA GLN A 4 2.73 14.18 -1.04
C GLN A 4 2.15 14.65 -2.37
N PRO A 5 1.53 15.83 -2.42
CA PRO A 5 1.10 16.43 -3.67
C PRO A 5 2.33 16.69 -4.55
N ASP A 6 2.19 16.41 -5.83
CA ASP A 6 3.27 16.56 -6.81
C ASP A 6 3.39 17.99 -7.34
N THR A 7 2.32 18.78 -7.16
CA THR A 7 2.25 20.17 -7.60
C THR A 7 1.63 21.08 -6.53
N TRP A 8 1.85 22.39 -6.66
CA TRP A 8 1.15 23.38 -5.85
C TRP A 8 -0.37 23.32 -6.04
N LEU A 9 -0.83 23.06 -7.26
CA LEU A 9 -2.26 22.91 -7.56
C LEU A 9 -2.87 21.75 -6.76
N GLU A 10 -2.20 20.60 -6.74
CA GLU A 10 -2.61 19.45 -5.92
C GLU A 10 -2.60 19.77 -4.42
N THR A 11 -1.64 20.57 -3.95
CA THR A 11 -1.55 21.02 -2.57
C THR A 11 -2.77 21.85 -2.19
N TRP A 12 -3.15 22.82 -3.02
CA TRP A 12 -4.30 23.71 -2.79
C TRP A 12 -5.63 22.99 -2.92
N LEU A 13 -5.77 22.08 -3.88
CA LEU A 13 -6.98 21.32 -4.12
C LEU A 13 -7.06 20.06 -3.26
N ARG A 14 -6.10 19.84 -2.36
CA ARG A 14 -6.08 18.66 -1.49
C ARG A 14 -7.34 18.51 -0.63
N PRO A 15 -7.89 19.56 0.00
CA PRO A 15 -9.15 19.47 0.73
C PRO A 15 -10.33 18.99 -0.14
N VAL A 16 -10.32 19.33 -1.44
CA VAL A 16 -11.32 18.88 -2.41
C VAL A 16 -11.05 17.43 -2.81
N ALA A 17 -9.79 17.08 -3.09
CA ALA A 17 -9.38 15.72 -3.42
C ALA A 17 -9.73 14.73 -2.30
N MET A 18 -9.64 15.14 -1.03
CA MET A 18 -10.00 14.29 0.12
C MET A 18 -11.47 13.86 0.11
N ALA A 19 -12.36 14.58 -0.58
CA ALA A 19 -13.75 14.19 -0.76
C ALA A 19 -13.96 13.17 -1.90
N ALA A 20 -12.96 12.96 -2.76
CA ALA A 20 -13.07 12.00 -3.84
C ALA A 20 -13.05 10.56 -3.30
N PRO A 21 -13.86 9.65 -3.87
CA PRO A 21 -13.85 8.24 -3.52
C PRO A 21 -12.66 7.53 -4.19
N ASP A 22 -11.45 8.07 -4.00
CA ASP A 22 -10.22 7.54 -4.57
C ASP A 22 -9.29 7.08 -3.45
N ALA A 23 -8.66 5.93 -3.65
CA ALA A 23 -7.65 5.44 -2.74
C ALA A 23 -6.36 6.26 -2.90
N SER A 24 -5.51 6.29 -1.89
CA SER A 24 -4.21 7.00 -1.93
C SER A 24 -4.29 8.50 -2.11
N VAL A 25 -5.48 9.10 -2.03
CA VAL A 25 -5.57 10.56 -1.84
C VAL A 25 -4.87 10.91 -0.55
N TYR A 26 -5.24 10.30 0.57
CA TYR A 26 -4.54 10.54 1.82
C TYR A 26 -4.35 9.26 2.64
N VAL A 27 -5.10 8.18 2.42
CA VAL A 27 -4.82 6.87 3.04
C VAL A 27 -4.85 5.76 2.01
N GLU A 28 -4.39 4.57 2.36
CA GLU A 28 -4.29 3.43 1.45
C GLU A 28 -5.63 2.93 0.92
N ILE A 29 -6.71 3.28 1.60
CA ILE A 29 -8.06 2.85 1.30
C ILE A 29 -8.88 4.03 0.77
N MET A 30 -10.00 3.72 0.12
CA MET A 30 -10.98 4.74 -0.26
C MET A 30 -11.64 5.30 1.00
N ALA A 31 -11.24 6.48 1.43
CA ALA A 31 -11.83 7.15 2.60
C ALA A 31 -12.26 8.55 2.20
N PRO A 32 -13.39 8.74 1.52
CA PRO A 32 -13.88 10.08 1.18
C PRO A 32 -14.27 10.85 2.45
N ASP A 33 -13.77 12.08 2.57
CA ASP A 33 -14.04 13.01 3.66
C ASP A 33 -14.59 14.33 3.12
N PHE A 34 -15.91 14.43 3.11
CA PHE A 34 -16.65 15.59 2.61
C PHE A 34 -16.57 16.79 3.56
N ARG A 35 -16.08 16.61 4.79
CA ARG A 35 -16.03 17.69 5.79
C ARG A 35 -15.11 18.82 5.35
N PHE A 36 -14.00 18.50 4.70
CA PHE A 36 -13.06 19.51 4.18
C PHE A 36 -13.67 20.34 3.05
N LEU A 37 -14.32 19.69 2.09
CA LEU A 37 -15.05 20.37 1.01
C LEU A 37 -16.18 21.24 1.57
N PHE A 38 -16.92 20.73 2.55
CA PHE A 38 -18.00 21.46 3.21
C PHE A 38 -17.48 22.71 3.93
N ALA A 39 -16.38 22.59 4.69
CA ALA A 39 -15.73 23.74 5.34
C ALA A 39 -15.28 24.79 4.32
N LEU A 40 -14.70 24.36 3.19
CA LEU A 40 -14.29 25.26 2.12
C LEU A 40 -15.47 26.03 1.51
N VAL A 41 -16.58 25.34 1.21
CA VAL A 41 -17.80 25.97 0.69
C VAL A 41 -18.35 26.99 1.69
N LEU A 42 -18.40 26.66 2.99
CA LEU A 42 -18.85 27.58 4.03
C LEU A 42 -17.96 28.82 4.14
N LEU A 43 -16.64 28.66 4.04
CA LEU A 43 -15.69 29.78 4.05
C LEU A 43 -15.92 30.72 2.85
N VAL A 44 -16.14 30.16 1.66
CA VAL A 44 -16.45 30.95 0.45
C VAL A 44 -17.78 31.70 0.61
N LEU A 45 -18.82 31.05 1.13
CA LEU A 45 -20.13 31.69 1.36
C LEU A 45 -20.03 32.81 2.39
N LEU A 46 -19.38 32.58 3.54
CA LEU A 46 -19.18 33.60 4.57
C LEU A 46 -18.34 34.77 4.05
N GLY A 47 -17.28 34.50 3.28
CA GLY A 47 -16.47 35.52 2.63
C GLY A 47 -17.28 36.38 1.65
N GLY A 48 -18.08 35.74 0.79
CA GLY A 48 -18.97 36.43 -0.14
C GLY A 48 -20.00 37.31 0.56
N LEU A 49 -20.65 36.80 1.61
CA LEU A 49 -21.60 37.56 2.43
C LEU A 49 -20.92 38.74 3.16
N ALA A 50 -19.68 38.56 3.63
CA ALA A 50 -18.90 39.63 4.23
C ALA A 50 -18.56 40.74 3.22
N VAL A 51 -18.22 40.39 1.98
CA VAL A 51 -17.96 41.37 0.90
C VAL A 51 -19.25 42.12 0.52
N LEU A 52 -20.36 41.40 0.35
CA LEU A 52 -21.66 41.99 0.00
C LEU A 52 -22.19 42.92 1.11
N SER A 53 -22.07 42.52 2.38
CA SER A 53 -22.51 43.33 3.52
C SER A 53 -21.68 44.61 3.68
N ARG A 54 -20.35 44.57 3.42
CA ARG A 54 -19.52 45.77 3.38
C ARG A 54 -19.97 46.77 2.31
N ARG A 55 -20.43 46.29 1.16
CA ARG A 55 -20.96 47.14 0.07
C ARG A 55 -22.29 47.79 0.41
N ARG A 56 -23.15 47.12 1.20
CA ARG A 56 -24.50 47.60 1.49
C ARG A 56 -24.62 48.64 2.61
N ARG A 57 -23.52 49.01 3.31
CA ARG A 57 -23.42 50.02 4.40
C ARG A 57 -24.42 49.92 5.58
N SER A 58 -25.48 49.12 5.48
CA SER A 58 -26.44 48.88 6.55
C SER A 58 -25.85 47.88 7.53
N VAL A 59 -25.31 48.38 8.64
CA VAL A 59 -24.83 47.54 9.75
C VAL A 59 -26.02 47.18 10.65
N PRO A 60 -26.39 45.89 10.76
CA PRO A 60 -27.40 45.48 11.74
C PRO A 60 -26.80 45.43 13.15
N ALA A 61 -27.60 45.77 14.15
CA ALA A 61 -27.25 45.90 15.57
C ALA A 61 -26.90 44.58 16.30
N GLY A 62 -26.82 43.42 15.62
CA GLY A 62 -26.53 42.10 16.22
C GLY A 62 -25.04 41.69 16.26
N ARG A 63 -24.10 42.65 16.29
CA ARG A 63 -22.66 42.39 16.10
C ARG A 63 -21.95 41.72 17.29
N GLU A 64 -22.43 41.85 18.52
CA GLU A 64 -21.71 41.35 19.71
C GLU A 64 -21.77 39.83 19.88
N GLU A 65 -22.96 39.23 19.81
CA GLU A 65 -23.11 37.77 19.97
C GLU A 65 -22.32 37.00 18.89
N THR A 66 -22.28 37.56 17.68
CA THR A 66 -21.52 37.00 16.56
C THR A 66 -20.00 37.07 16.79
N ARG A 67 -19.48 38.15 17.42
CA ARG A 67 -18.04 38.30 17.69
C ARG A 67 -17.51 37.25 18.68
N LEU A 68 -18.26 36.97 19.75
CA LEU A 68 -17.89 35.96 20.74
C LEU A 68 -17.86 34.54 20.14
N ALA A 69 -18.82 34.22 19.28
CA ALA A 69 -18.87 32.93 18.58
C ALA A 69 -17.79 32.78 17.48
N THR A 70 -17.30 33.89 16.91
CA THR A 70 -16.31 33.86 15.82
C THR A 70 -14.91 33.46 16.31
N ARG A 71 -14.52 33.88 17.52
CA ARG A 71 -13.17 33.65 18.06
C ARG A 71 -12.78 32.16 18.13
N PRO A 72 -13.57 31.25 18.75
CA PRO A 72 -13.19 29.84 18.82
C PRO A 72 -13.12 29.19 17.44
N VAL A 73 -14.05 29.51 16.53
CA VAL A 73 -14.04 28.97 15.16
C VAL A 73 -12.79 29.41 14.42
N PHE A 74 -12.39 30.68 14.55
CA PHE A 74 -11.18 31.20 13.93
C PHE A 74 -9.91 30.56 14.52
N VAL A 75 -9.84 30.38 15.84
CA VAL A 75 -8.72 29.67 16.49
C VAL A 75 -8.62 28.23 15.98
N MET A 76 -9.74 27.52 15.85
CA MET A 76 -9.74 26.16 15.32
C MET A 76 -9.35 26.10 13.84
N LEU A 77 -9.76 27.07 13.03
CA LEU A 77 -9.33 27.18 11.62
C LEU A 77 -7.83 27.41 11.50
N LEU A 78 -7.27 28.32 12.32
CA LEU A 78 -5.84 28.56 12.36
C LEU A 78 -5.08 27.33 12.82
N ALA A 79 -5.57 26.63 13.86
CA ALA A 79 -4.98 25.38 14.32
C ALA A 79 -5.04 24.30 13.23
N LEU A 80 -6.18 24.14 12.55
CA LEU A 80 -6.33 23.20 11.46
C LEU A 80 -5.35 23.51 10.32
N ALA A 81 -5.23 24.78 9.91
CA ALA A 81 -4.26 25.20 8.90
C ALA A 81 -2.81 24.95 9.36
N ALA A 82 -2.50 25.24 10.62
CA ALA A 82 -1.17 25.03 11.20
C ALA A 82 -0.77 23.55 11.27
N VAL A 83 -1.72 22.62 11.42
CA VAL A 83 -1.45 21.17 11.37
C VAL A 83 -1.43 20.66 9.93
N PHE A 84 -2.22 21.25 9.03
CA PHE A 84 -2.32 20.84 7.62
C PHE A 84 -0.99 21.03 6.86
N VAL A 85 -0.31 22.17 7.06
CA VAL A 85 0.96 22.50 6.39
C VAL A 85 2.08 21.48 6.70
N PRO A 86 2.47 21.22 7.96
CA PRO A 86 3.51 20.25 8.27
C PRO A 86 3.11 18.83 7.89
N TRP A 87 1.82 18.49 7.95
CA TRP A 87 1.33 17.19 7.51
C TRP A 87 1.60 16.96 6.02
N LEU A 88 1.25 17.91 5.16
CA LEU A 88 1.53 17.82 3.72
C LEU A 88 3.03 17.88 3.42
N ALA A 89 3.79 18.71 4.16
CA ALA A 89 5.23 18.82 3.97
C ALA A 89 5.98 17.52 4.33
N THR A 90 5.48 16.74 5.29
CA THR A 90 6.15 15.54 5.79
C THR A 90 5.70 14.26 5.12
N THR A 91 4.39 13.97 5.07
CA THR A 91 3.91 12.65 4.61
C THR A 91 2.75 12.72 3.63
N GLY A 92 1.79 13.63 3.87
CA GLY A 92 0.48 13.63 3.21
C GLY A 92 -0.41 12.42 3.54
N ASN A 93 0.01 11.52 4.44
CA ASN A 93 -0.75 10.33 4.83
C ASN A 93 -1.72 10.66 5.98
N GLY A 94 -3.01 10.45 5.75
CA GLY A 94 -4.13 10.65 6.65
C GLY A 94 -4.07 9.89 7.95
N ARG A 95 -3.38 8.74 7.99
CA ARG A 95 -3.15 8.00 9.25
C ARG A 95 -2.40 8.84 10.27
N TYR A 96 -1.61 9.79 9.82
CA TYR A 96 -0.86 10.73 10.67
C TYR A 96 -1.55 12.10 10.79
N PHE A 97 -2.72 12.29 10.16
CA PHE A 97 -3.49 13.54 10.20
C PHE A 97 -4.69 13.50 11.17
N VAL A 98 -4.64 12.62 12.18
CA VAL A 98 -5.75 12.38 13.11
C VAL A 98 -6.23 13.67 13.79
N VAL A 99 -5.29 14.55 14.19
CA VAL A 99 -5.64 15.84 14.83
C VAL A 99 -6.50 16.71 13.91
N GLY A 100 -6.12 16.84 12.63
CA GLY A 100 -6.90 17.61 11.67
C GLY A 100 -8.26 16.98 11.38
N LEU A 101 -8.32 15.65 11.29
CA LEU A 101 -9.57 14.89 11.12
C LEU A 101 -10.55 15.03 12.30
N LEU A 102 -10.04 15.21 13.52
CA LEU A 102 -10.85 15.49 14.70
C LEU A 102 -11.32 16.95 14.75
N MET A 103 -10.52 17.89 14.25
CA MET A 103 -10.84 19.32 14.26
C MET A 103 -11.84 19.75 13.17
N VAL A 104 -11.82 19.12 11.99
CA VAL A 104 -12.63 19.58 10.84
C VAL A 104 -14.14 19.51 11.12
N GLY A 105 -14.62 18.52 11.88
CA GLY A 105 -16.03 18.38 12.24
C GLY A 105 -16.55 19.58 13.06
N PRO A 106 -15.96 19.88 14.23
CA PRO A 106 -16.29 21.08 15.00
C PRO A 106 -16.16 22.38 14.20
N VAL A 107 -15.15 22.51 13.33
CA VAL A 107 -15.00 23.66 12.42
C VAL A 107 -16.22 23.81 11.50
N CYS A 108 -16.69 22.72 10.88
CA CYS A 108 -17.89 22.74 10.03
C CYS A 108 -19.14 23.23 10.78
N ILE A 109 -19.36 22.76 12.01
CA ILE A 109 -20.50 23.18 12.84
C ILE A 109 -20.37 24.65 13.24
N GLY A 110 -19.16 25.07 13.65
CA GLY A 110 -18.84 26.45 13.98
C GLY A 110 -19.10 27.40 12.81
N LEU A 111 -18.61 27.07 11.61
CA LEU A 111 -18.83 27.83 10.38
C LEU A 111 -20.32 27.89 10.02
N THR A 112 -21.05 26.78 10.14
CA THR A 112 -22.50 26.74 9.89
C THR A 112 -23.26 27.67 10.85
N ARG A 113 -22.83 27.76 12.12
CA ARG A 113 -23.42 28.67 13.11
C ARG A 113 -23.20 30.14 12.77
N LEU A 114 -22.08 30.48 12.11
CA LEU A 114 -21.76 31.85 11.69
C LEU A 114 -22.57 32.31 10.46
N LEU A 115 -23.24 31.42 9.74
CA LEU A 115 -24.07 31.81 8.59
C LEU A 115 -25.26 32.68 9.04
N PRO A 116 -25.54 33.82 8.40
CA PRO A 116 -26.66 34.70 8.73
C PRO A 116 -27.98 34.17 8.13
N VAL A 117 -28.31 32.92 8.46
CA VAL A 117 -29.50 32.21 7.98
C VAL A 117 -30.36 31.75 9.15
N THR A 118 -31.57 31.28 8.86
CA THR A 118 -32.51 30.79 9.88
C THR A 118 -31.93 29.60 10.65
N ARG A 119 -32.36 29.43 11.91
CA ARG A 119 -31.96 28.27 12.74
C ARG A 119 -32.27 26.94 12.05
N ALA A 120 -33.42 26.85 11.38
CA ALA A 120 -33.82 25.67 10.62
C ALA A 120 -32.78 25.34 9.54
N LEU A 121 -32.38 26.31 8.71
CA LEU A 121 -31.38 26.05 7.66
C LEU A 121 -30.02 25.64 8.26
N ARG A 122 -29.58 26.25 9.37
CA ARG A 122 -28.34 25.83 10.05
C ARG A 122 -28.40 24.38 10.52
N LEU A 123 -29.53 23.97 11.11
CA LEU A 123 -29.73 22.58 11.53
C LEU A 123 -29.77 21.64 10.34
N THR A 124 -30.46 22.01 9.26
CA THR A 124 -30.50 21.23 8.02
C THR A 124 -29.11 21.06 7.41
N LEU A 125 -28.30 22.13 7.36
CA LEU A 125 -26.92 22.06 6.85
C LEU A 125 -26.02 21.16 7.72
N GLY A 126 -26.12 21.29 9.05
CA GLY A 126 -25.38 20.45 9.99
C GLY A 126 -25.77 18.98 9.88
N ALA A 127 -27.08 18.69 9.84
CA ALA A 127 -27.60 17.34 9.68
C ALA A 127 -27.25 16.75 8.30
N GLY A 128 -27.34 17.54 7.24
CA GLY A 128 -26.97 17.15 5.89
C GLY A 128 -25.49 16.79 5.76
N MET A 129 -24.59 17.56 6.40
CA MET A 129 -23.16 17.23 6.44
C MET A 129 -22.89 15.90 7.15
N VAL A 130 -23.55 15.67 8.30
CA VAL A 130 -23.43 14.39 9.03
C VAL A 130 -23.99 13.23 8.19
N ALA A 131 -25.16 13.40 7.59
CA ALA A 131 -25.79 12.38 6.75
C ALA A 131 -24.91 12.04 5.53
N TRP A 132 -24.33 13.04 4.87
CA TRP A 132 -23.43 12.82 3.74
C TRP A 132 -22.16 12.10 4.17
N GLN A 133 -21.51 12.54 5.26
CA GLN A 133 -20.30 11.85 5.73
C GLN A 133 -20.61 10.43 6.20
N ALA A 134 -21.75 10.20 6.84
CA ALA A 134 -22.21 8.86 7.23
C ALA A 134 -22.45 7.98 5.99
N PHE A 135 -23.10 8.51 4.95
CA PHE A 135 -23.26 7.83 3.67
C PHE A 135 -21.91 7.45 3.07
N ALA A 136 -20.96 8.39 3.01
CA ALA A 136 -19.61 8.17 2.50
C ALA A 136 -18.88 7.04 3.25
N VAL A 137 -18.98 7.06 4.58
CA VAL A 137 -18.43 6.02 5.44
C VAL A 137 -19.11 4.68 5.15
N LEU A 138 -20.44 4.61 5.06
CA LEU A 138 -21.17 3.38 4.75
C LEU A 138 -20.83 2.81 3.36
N GLN A 139 -20.65 3.67 2.36
CA GLN A 139 -20.22 3.26 1.01
C GLN A 139 -18.80 2.72 0.98
N SER A 140 -17.95 3.11 1.95
CA SER A 140 -16.63 2.51 2.13
C SER A 140 -16.67 1.12 2.79
N ALA A 141 -17.87 0.54 3.02
CA ALA A 141 -18.06 -0.78 3.64
C ALA A 141 -17.28 -0.95 4.97
N PRO A 142 -17.45 -0.05 5.95
CA PRO A 142 -16.62 0.03 7.15
C PRO A 142 -16.83 -1.17 8.09
N LEU A 143 -17.96 -1.88 7.92
CA LEU A 143 -18.36 -3.04 8.71
C LEU A 143 -17.93 -4.36 8.06
N GLN A 144 -17.65 -4.36 6.76
CA GLN A 144 -16.97 -5.48 6.12
C GLN A 144 -15.48 -5.28 6.42
N ALA A 145 -14.76 -6.32 6.84
CA ALA A 145 -13.40 -6.18 7.34
C ALA A 145 -12.36 -5.78 6.26
N TRP A 146 -12.76 -5.16 5.14
CA TRP A 146 -11.89 -4.70 4.06
C TRP A 146 -10.95 -5.79 3.59
N THR A 147 -11.47 -7.02 3.44
CA THR A 147 -10.68 -8.23 3.10
C THR A 147 -9.68 -8.68 4.16
N PHE A 148 -9.66 -8.09 5.36
CA PHE A 148 -8.80 -8.49 6.47
C PHE A 148 -9.52 -9.44 7.44
N VAL A 149 -8.73 -10.14 8.24
CA VAL A 149 -9.22 -10.99 9.33
C VAL A 149 -9.78 -10.10 10.43
N ARG A 150 -10.92 -10.48 11.00
CA ARG A 150 -11.52 -9.75 12.12
C ARG A 150 -10.69 -10.01 13.39
N TRP A 151 -10.40 -8.95 14.12
CA TRP A 151 -9.71 -9.04 15.40
C TRP A 151 -10.74 -9.30 16.51
N GLU A 152 -11.24 -10.53 16.61
CA GLU A 152 -12.27 -10.91 17.58
C GLU A 152 -11.71 -11.83 18.66
N ASP A 153 -11.29 -13.04 18.26
CA ASP A 153 -10.82 -14.06 19.19
C ASP A 153 -9.33 -14.37 18.99
N ALA A 154 -8.64 -14.72 20.09
CA ALA A 154 -7.27 -15.23 20.02
C ALA A 154 -7.28 -16.73 19.65
N PRO A 155 -6.33 -17.21 18.81
CA PRO A 155 -5.32 -16.43 18.10
C PRO A 155 -5.93 -15.62 16.96
N TYR A 156 -5.57 -14.34 16.87
CA TYR A 156 -6.13 -13.39 15.88
C TYR A 156 -5.86 -13.76 14.42
N PHE A 157 -4.97 -14.73 14.20
CA PHE A 157 -4.69 -15.30 12.90
C PHE A 157 -4.56 -16.81 13.05
N HIS A 158 -5.47 -17.57 12.43
CA HIS A 158 -5.57 -19.01 12.58
C HIS A 158 -4.80 -19.71 11.46
N VAL A 159 -3.81 -20.52 11.86
CA VAL A 159 -3.08 -21.46 11.00
C VAL A 159 -2.96 -22.78 11.75
N GLU A 160 -3.24 -23.87 11.06
CA GLU A 160 -3.01 -25.22 11.57
C GLU A 160 -1.52 -25.54 11.54
N VAL A 161 -0.82 -25.17 12.61
CA VAL A 161 0.62 -25.41 12.77
C VAL A 161 0.88 -26.84 13.27
N PRO A 162 1.78 -27.63 12.65
CA PRO A 162 2.11 -28.97 13.10
C PRO A 162 2.69 -28.97 14.52
N LEU A 163 2.45 -30.04 15.29
CA LEU A 163 2.92 -30.16 16.66
C LEU A 163 4.45 -30.00 16.77
N GLU A 164 5.20 -30.61 15.84
CA GLU A 164 6.66 -30.49 15.73
C GLU A 164 7.14 -29.02 15.68
N SER A 165 6.44 -28.17 14.94
CA SER A 165 6.76 -26.74 14.79
C SER A 165 6.43 -25.92 16.04
N ARG A 166 5.59 -26.45 16.94
CA ARG A 166 5.28 -25.88 18.26
C ARG A 166 6.23 -26.35 19.34
N GLU A 167 6.69 -27.59 19.25
CA GLU A 167 7.55 -28.24 20.26
C GLU A 167 9.04 -28.01 20.02
N HIS A 168 9.45 -27.74 18.78
CA HIS A 168 10.86 -27.59 18.43
C HIS A 168 11.16 -26.26 17.75
N PRO A 169 12.20 -25.53 18.20
CA PRO A 169 12.61 -24.30 17.55
C PRO A 169 13.22 -24.57 16.18
N ALA A 170 12.88 -23.70 15.23
CA ALA A 170 13.46 -23.67 13.89
C ALA A 170 13.71 -22.22 13.44
N THR A 171 14.42 -22.07 12.31
CA THR A 171 14.60 -20.79 11.63
C THR A 171 13.65 -20.74 10.44
N TYR A 172 12.72 -19.79 10.46
CA TYR A 172 11.72 -19.60 9.42
C TYR A 172 12.09 -18.40 8.55
N VAL A 173 11.94 -18.57 7.25
CA VAL A 173 12.04 -17.48 6.28
C VAL A 173 10.70 -17.29 5.56
N THR A 174 10.34 -16.05 5.28
CA THR A 174 9.18 -15.69 4.45
C THR A 174 9.64 -14.87 3.25
N MET A 175 8.87 -14.86 2.17
CA MET A 175 9.20 -14.11 0.94
C MET A 175 8.01 -13.36 0.34
N SER A 176 6.86 -13.41 1.02
CA SER A 176 5.68 -12.63 0.66
C SER A 176 5.84 -11.16 1.06
N ALA A 177 5.19 -10.27 0.30
CA ALA A 177 5.14 -8.84 0.61
C ALA A 177 4.48 -8.55 1.98
N ILE A 178 3.46 -9.34 2.32
CA ILE A 178 2.91 -9.38 3.68
C ILE A 178 3.78 -10.33 4.49
N SER A 179 4.37 -9.87 5.59
CA SER A 179 5.27 -10.69 6.40
C SER A 179 4.56 -11.85 7.11
N TYR A 180 3.24 -11.74 7.31
CA TYR A 180 2.41 -12.63 8.12
C TYR A 180 2.95 -12.84 9.54
N SER A 181 3.60 -11.84 10.14
CA SER A 181 4.21 -11.95 11.47
C SER A 181 3.23 -12.34 12.60
N LEU A 182 1.92 -12.21 12.38
CA LEU A 182 0.88 -12.69 13.31
C LEU A 182 0.87 -14.22 13.47
N VAL A 183 1.47 -14.98 12.54
CA VAL A 183 1.60 -16.44 12.69
C VAL A 183 2.70 -16.83 13.67
N THR A 184 3.70 -15.98 13.89
CA THR A 184 4.89 -16.29 14.69
C THR A 184 4.57 -16.85 16.09
N PRO A 185 3.60 -16.30 16.85
CA PRO A 185 3.25 -16.83 18.18
C PRO A 185 2.64 -18.24 18.16
N LEU A 186 2.24 -18.76 17.00
CA LEU A 186 1.70 -20.12 16.87
C LEU A 186 2.79 -21.20 16.77
N PHE A 187 4.05 -20.79 16.64
CA PHE A 187 5.23 -21.64 16.55
C PHE A 187 6.01 -21.64 17.87
N HIS A 188 7.01 -22.53 17.99
CA HIS A 188 7.84 -22.60 19.19
C HIS A 188 8.46 -21.22 19.52
N PRO A 189 8.42 -20.73 20.78
CA PRO A 189 8.81 -19.35 21.14
C PRO A 189 10.28 -19.02 20.92
N GLN A 190 11.17 -20.03 20.89
CA GLN A 190 12.59 -19.85 20.55
C GLN A 190 12.88 -19.88 19.04
N SER A 191 11.84 -19.95 18.20
CA SER A 191 12.01 -19.91 16.75
C SER A 191 12.45 -18.52 16.28
N ARG A 192 13.23 -18.49 15.20
CA ARG A 192 13.76 -17.26 14.62
C ARG A 192 13.10 -17.00 13.27
N TRP A 193 12.89 -15.72 12.94
CA TRP A 193 12.15 -15.33 11.74
C TRP A 193 12.92 -14.28 10.92
N LEU A 194 12.90 -14.42 9.60
CA LEU A 194 13.44 -13.43 8.67
C LEU A 194 12.53 -13.32 7.45
N SER A 195 12.21 -12.10 7.02
CA SER A 195 11.58 -11.88 5.72
C SER A 195 12.64 -11.58 4.67
N LEU A 196 12.69 -12.42 3.64
CA LEU A 196 13.54 -12.27 2.46
C LEU A 196 12.92 -11.36 1.40
N HIS A 197 11.68 -10.90 1.58
CA HIS A 197 10.99 -10.07 0.59
C HIS A 197 11.71 -8.73 0.36
N ASN A 198 12.20 -8.12 1.43
CA ASN A 198 12.92 -6.84 1.42
C ASN A 198 14.40 -6.99 1.83
N ALA A 199 14.87 -8.22 2.03
CA ALA A 199 16.29 -8.43 2.31
C ALA A 199 17.09 -8.15 1.03
N PRO A 200 18.23 -7.47 1.10
CA PRO A 200 19.11 -7.39 -0.05
C PRO A 200 19.75 -8.77 -0.33
N ALA A 201 19.98 -9.07 -1.61
CA ALA A 201 20.70 -10.27 -2.01
C ALA A 201 22.09 -10.33 -1.35
N LEU A 202 22.59 -11.53 -1.08
CA LEU A 202 23.83 -11.73 -0.30
C LEU A 202 25.06 -11.15 -0.99
N ASP A 203 25.06 -11.10 -2.31
CA ASP A 203 26.13 -10.58 -3.16
C ASP A 203 26.10 -9.05 -3.34
N SER A 204 25.10 -8.36 -2.80
CA SER A 204 24.93 -6.91 -2.98
C SER A 204 26.01 -6.06 -2.27
N GLY A 205 26.76 -6.64 -1.33
CA GLY A 205 27.72 -5.91 -0.50
C GLY A 205 27.09 -4.99 0.56
N ALA A 206 25.74 -4.90 0.61
CA ALA A 206 25.04 -4.10 1.60
C ALA A 206 25.28 -4.61 3.03
N LEU A 207 25.25 -3.71 4.03
CA LEU A 207 25.37 -4.10 5.44
C LEU A 207 24.29 -5.12 5.84
N ASP A 208 23.05 -4.90 5.38
CA ASP A 208 21.94 -5.81 5.68
C ASP A 208 22.03 -7.14 4.95
N ALA A 209 22.80 -7.23 3.85
CA ALA A 209 23.10 -8.51 3.20
C ALA A 209 23.98 -9.38 4.10
N ARG A 210 25.00 -8.79 4.74
CA ARG A 210 25.85 -9.48 5.72
C ARG A 210 25.06 -9.93 6.95
N ARG A 211 24.10 -9.11 7.41
CA ARG A 211 23.20 -9.49 8.51
C ARG A 211 22.29 -10.64 8.13
N THR A 212 21.74 -10.61 6.91
CA THR A 212 20.97 -11.72 6.34
C THR A 212 21.80 -12.99 6.28
N GLU A 213 23.03 -12.92 5.75
CA GLU A 213 23.94 -14.07 5.69
C GLU A 213 24.24 -14.62 7.08
N ALA A 214 24.57 -13.75 8.05
CA ALA A 214 24.84 -14.16 9.43
C ALA A 214 23.61 -14.78 10.11
N PHE A 215 22.42 -14.22 9.87
CA PHE A 215 21.19 -14.78 10.39
C PHE A 215 20.93 -16.19 9.85
N LEU A 216 21.03 -16.33 8.51
CA LEU A 216 20.82 -17.58 7.81
C LEU A 216 21.89 -18.61 8.20
N SER A 217 23.16 -18.18 8.33
CA SER A 217 24.31 -19.03 8.64
C SER A 217 24.20 -19.68 10.03
N ALA A 218 23.60 -18.97 10.98
CA ALA A 218 23.33 -19.43 12.34
C ALA A 218 22.13 -20.40 12.46
N ALA A 219 21.43 -20.73 11.37
CA ALA A 219 20.36 -21.73 11.40
C ALA A 219 20.91 -23.14 11.67
N GLN A 220 20.24 -23.92 12.53
CA GLN A 220 20.59 -25.31 12.79
C GLN A 220 20.39 -26.17 11.51
N PRO A 221 21.27 -27.15 11.23
CA PRO A 221 21.10 -28.05 10.10
C PRO A 221 19.73 -28.74 10.11
N GLY A 222 19.08 -28.80 8.95
CA GLY A 222 17.75 -29.41 8.80
C GLY A 222 16.57 -28.59 9.37
N ARG A 223 16.83 -27.48 10.09
CA ARG A 223 15.79 -26.65 10.74
C ARG A 223 15.63 -25.27 10.11
N LEU A 224 15.98 -25.12 8.83
CA LEU A 224 15.70 -23.92 8.05
C LEU A 224 14.45 -24.19 7.20
N MET A 225 13.41 -23.39 7.40
CA MET A 225 12.09 -23.60 6.83
C MET A 225 11.63 -22.37 6.04
N LEU A 226 11.01 -22.58 4.89
CA LEU A 226 10.25 -21.57 4.17
C LEU A 226 8.79 -21.64 4.62
N LEU A 227 8.23 -20.51 5.03
CA LEU A 227 6.79 -20.32 5.17
C LEU A 227 6.32 -19.35 4.07
N ALA A 228 5.54 -19.85 3.13
CA ALA A 228 5.02 -19.07 2.00
C ALA A 228 3.49 -19.22 1.90
N PRO A 229 2.73 -18.15 1.62
CA PRO A 229 1.29 -18.28 1.39
C PRO A 229 1.04 -19.14 0.14
N ALA A 230 0.12 -20.09 0.24
CA ALA A 230 -0.29 -20.91 -0.89
C ALA A 230 -1.15 -20.10 -1.85
N VAL A 231 -0.97 -20.33 -3.15
CA VAL A 231 -1.71 -19.64 -4.22
C VAL A 231 -2.61 -20.65 -4.91
N ALA A 232 -3.93 -20.50 -4.83
CA ALA A 232 -4.94 -21.47 -5.26
C ALA A 232 -4.66 -22.12 -6.64
N GLY A 233 -4.31 -21.33 -7.65
CA GLY A 233 -4.00 -21.82 -9.01
C GLY A 233 -2.61 -22.46 -9.19
N MET A 234 -1.82 -22.56 -8.12
CA MET A 234 -0.45 -23.10 -8.11
C MET A 234 -0.30 -24.32 -7.20
N LEU A 235 -1.41 -24.84 -6.64
CA LEU A 235 -1.41 -26.09 -5.90
C LEU A 235 -1.53 -27.29 -6.86
N THR A 236 -0.95 -28.41 -6.47
CA THR A 236 -1.34 -29.74 -6.99
C THR A 236 -2.66 -30.19 -6.35
N ASP A 237 -3.20 -31.34 -6.79
CA ASP A 237 -4.38 -31.94 -6.16
C ASP A 237 -4.12 -32.34 -4.69
N GLN A 238 -2.86 -32.63 -4.35
CA GLN A 238 -2.40 -32.90 -2.99
C GLN A 238 -2.12 -31.62 -2.16
N ARG A 239 -2.46 -30.44 -2.69
CA ARG A 239 -2.22 -29.13 -2.05
C ARG A 239 -0.74 -28.75 -1.88
N LEU A 240 0.14 -29.37 -2.65
CA LEU A 240 1.58 -29.07 -2.66
C LEU A 240 1.92 -27.99 -3.70
N PRO A 241 3.07 -27.31 -3.60
CA PRO A 241 3.53 -26.42 -4.66
C PRO A 241 3.72 -27.21 -5.97
N ASN A 242 3.12 -26.74 -7.07
CA ASN A 242 3.38 -27.35 -8.38
C ASN A 242 4.80 -27.02 -8.88
N VAL A 243 5.23 -27.68 -9.97
CA VAL A 243 6.58 -27.51 -10.55
C VAL A 243 6.86 -26.06 -10.94
N ARG A 244 5.85 -25.34 -11.43
CA ARG A 244 5.99 -23.95 -11.90
C ARG A 244 6.30 -23.02 -10.73
N ILE A 245 5.50 -23.04 -9.67
CA ILE A 245 5.73 -22.18 -8.50
C ILE A 245 7.01 -22.58 -7.75
N SER A 246 7.31 -23.89 -7.69
CA SER A 246 8.53 -24.39 -7.06
C SER A 246 9.78 -23.78 -7.69
N ARG A 247 9.84 -23.76 -9.03
CA ARG A 247 10.94 -23.13 -9.77
C ARG A 247 11.07 -21.64 -9.47
N VAL A 248 9.95 -20.92 -9.37
CA VAL A 248 9.95 -19.48 -9.06
C VAL A 248 10.47 -19.23 -7.63
N LEU A 249 10.03 -20.02 -6.66
CA LEU A 249 10.49 -19.92 -5.26
C LEU A 249 11.99 -20.22 -5.17
N ASP A 250 12.48 -21.28 -5.80
CA ASP A 250 13.91 -21.64 -5.81
C ASP A 250 14.77 -20.55 -6.48
N GLN A 251 14.30 -19.95 -7.58
CA GLN A 251 15.00 -18.84 -8.21
C GLN A 251 15.09 -17.60 -7.31
N GLN A 252 14.06 -17.31 -6.52
CA GLN A 252 14.09 -16.22 -5.54
C GLN A 252 15.02 -16.55 -4.36
N LEU A 253 14.98 -17.79 -3.88
CA LEU A 253 15.85 -18.29 -2.81
C LEU A 253 17.33 -18.34 -3.20
N ALA A 254 17.64 -18.51 -4.48
CA ALA A 254 19.01 -18.61 -4.98
C ALA A 254 19.85 -17.37 -4.67
N ALA A 255 19.25 -16.16 -4.64
CA ALA A 255 19.91 -14.92 -4.23
C ALA A 255 20.42 -14.95 -2.76
N TYR A 256 19.92 -15.91 -1.98
CA TYR A 256 20.28 -16.16 -0.59
C TYR A 256 21.05 -17.46 -0.39
N ARG A 257 21.50 -18.11 -1.48
CA ARG A 257 22.11 -19.45 -1.47
C ARG A 257 21.21 -20.50 -0.81
N LEU A 258 19.90 -20.35 -0.99
CA LEU A 258 18.89 -21.27 -0.50
C LEU A 258 18.20 -21.93 -1.68
N ARG A 259 17.64 -23.12 -1.44
CA ARG A 259 16.67 -23.79 -2.31
C ARG A 259 15.76 -24.66 -1.45
N MET A 260 14.58 -25.01 -1.95
CA MET A 260 13.79 -26.06 -1.32
C MET A 260 14.55 -27.38 -1.36
N ALA A 261 14.58 -28.09 -0.23
CA ALA A 261 15.26 -29.38 -0.14
C ALA A 261 14.52 -30.43 -0.98
N ASP A 262 13.20 -30.48 -0.84
CA ASP A 262 12.29 -31.28 -1.66
C ASP A 262 10.91 -30.59 -1.70
N PRO A 263 10.47 -30.05 -2.86
CA PRO A 263 9.15 -29.43 -3.00
C PRO A 263 7.98 -30.38 -2.73
N GLN A 264 8.16 -31.69 -2.92
CA GLN A 264 7.12 -32.70 -2.65
C GLN A 264 7.04 -33.07 -1.16
N ALA A 265 8.07 -32.76 -0.37
CA ALA A 265 8.07 -32.92 1.08
C ALA A 265 7.51 -31.69 1.82
N CYS A 266 7.07 -30.66 1.11
CA CYS A 266 6.39 -29.51 1.71
C CYS A 266 5.11 -29.95 2.44
N ARG A 267 4.76 -29.26 3.52
CA ARG A 267 3.49 -29.44 4.22
C ARG A 267 2.56 -28.27 3.93
N PHE A 268 1.30 -28.56 3.59
CA PHE A 268 0.26 -27.53 3.51
C PHE A 268 -0.31 -27.28 4.90
N LEU A 269 -0.37 -26.01 5.31
CA LEU A 269 -0.91 -25.55 6.58
C LEU A 269 -2.21 -24.78 6.31
N PRO A 270 -3.39 -25.41 6.50
CA PRO A 270 -4.67 -24.72 6.34
C PRO A 270 -4.74 -23.46 7.20
N SER A 271 -5.33 -22.40 6.65
CA SER A 271 -5.55 -21.15 7.38
C SER A 271 -6.95 -20.62 7.16
N ARG A 272 -7.78 -20.70 8.20
CA ARG A 272 -9.11 -20.07 8.22
C ARG A 272 -9.01 -18.57 7.98
N SER A 273 -8.02 -17.91 8.57
CA SER A 273 -7.77 -16.49 8.39
C SER A 273 -7.46 -16.12 6.94
N LEU A 274 -6.60 -16.88 6.25
CA LEU A 274 -6.40 -16.67 4.80
C LEU A 274 -7.65 -17.01 3.98
N ALA A 275 -8.44 -17.99 4.40
CA ALA A 275 -9.70 -18.33 3.75
C ALA A 275 -10.71 -17.17 3.82
N GLU A 276 -10.71 -16.40 4.91
CA GLU A 276 -11.57 -15.22 5.10
C GLU A 276 -11.04 -13.95 4.42
N ILE A 277 -9.74 -13.87 4.13
CA ILE A 277 -9.13 -12.74 3.41
C ILE A 277 -9.53 -12.74 1.92
N GLY A 278 -10.06 -11.62 1.43
CA GLY A 278 -10.36 -11.40 0.01
C GLY A 278 -11.68 -10.65 -0.21
N LEU A 279 -11.91 -10.19 -1.44
CA LEU A 279 -13.20 -9.66 -1.87
C LEU A 279 -14.06 -10.82 -2.36
N GLY A 280 -15.28 -10.94 -1.83
CA GLY A 280 -16.27 -11.94 -2.27
C GLY A 280 -16.32 -13.20 -1.41
N GLU A 281 -17.44 -13.92 -1.54
CA GLU A 281 -17.60 -15.22 -0.90
C GLU A 281 -16.76 -16.26 -1.65
N LYS A 282 -15.80 -16.86 -0.93
CA LYS A 282 -15.06 -18.01 -1.44
C LYS A 282 -15.91 -19.27 -1.37
N THR A 283 -15.82 -20.09 -2.41
CA THR A 283 -16.35 -21.45 -2.42
C THR A 283 -15.69 -22.31 -1.33
N PRO A 284 -16.34 -23.39 -0.87
CA PRO A 284 -15.73 -24.32 0.08
C PRO A 284 -14.36 -24.86 -0.39
N GLU A 285 -14.21 -25.10 -1.69
CA GLU A 285 -12.95 -25.56 -2.28
C GLU A 285 -11.84 -24.51 -2.17
N GLU A 286 -12.13 -23.26 -2.53
CA GLU A 286 -11.18 -22.15 -2.41
C GLU A 286 -10.76 -21.91 -0.96
N ARG A 287 -11.70 -22.03 -0.01
CA ARG A 287 -11.40 -21.96 1.42
C ARG A 287 -10.48 -23.11 1.85
N ALA A 288 -10.74 -24.34 1.41
CA ALA A 288 -9.91 -25.50 1.71
C ALA A 288 -8.49 -25.42 1.11
N ARG A 289 -8.32 -24.65 0.03
CA ARG A 289 -7.04 -24.36 -0.62
C ARG A 289 -6.32 -23.11 -0.09
N SER A 290 -6.90 -22.41 0.90
CA SER A 290 -6.30 -21.23 1.52
C SER A 290 -5.43 -21.62 2.72
N GLY A 291 -4.13 -21.30 2.65
CA GLY A 291 -3.17 -21.73 3.66
C GLY A 291 -1.75 -21.30 3.35
N PHE A 292 -0.79 -21.95 4.01
CA PHE A 292 0.64 -21.75 3.77
C PHE A 292 1.28 -23.06 3.33
N TRP A 293 2.38 -22.96 2.61
CA TRP A 293 3.35 -24.04 2.48
C TRP A 293 4.45 -23.86 3.51
N LEU A 294 4.78 -24.96 4.18
CA LEU A 294 5.93 -25.09 5.06
C LEU A 294 6.90 -26.08 4.42
N CYS A 295 8.03 -25.57 3.91
CA CYS A 295 8.99 -26.36 3.13
C CYS A 295 10.37 -26.33 3.79
N HIS A 296 11.07 -27.46 3.85
CA HIS A 296 12.48 -27.48 4.26
C HIS A 296 13.34 -26.79 3.22
N LEU A 297 14.30 -25.99 3.69
CA LEU A 297 15.31 -25.37 2.86
C LEU A 297 16.66 -26.03 3.06
N SER A 298 17.40 -26.17 1.96
CA SER A 298 18.81 -26.56 1.96
C SER A 298 19.66 -25.37 1.53
N ARG A 299 20.89 -25.30 2.06
CA ARG A 299 21.88 -24.35 1.54
C ARG A 299 22.52 -24.92 0.30
N VAL A 300 22.77 -24.03 -0.67
CA VAL A 300 23.58 -24.33 -1.84
C VAL A 300 25.00 -23.90 -1.52
N GLU A 301 25.97 -24.81 -1.61
CA GLU A 301 27.37 -24.49 -1.33
C GLU A 301 27.88 -23.37 -2.25
N ALA A 302 28.70 -22.48 -1.70
CA ALA A 302 29.28 -21.34 -2.42
C ALA A 302 30.33 -21.74 -3.49
N GLY A 303 30.55 -23.05 -3.71
CA GLY A 303 31.55 -23.59 -4.63
C GLY A 303 31.15 -23.59 -6.11
N GLY A 304 29.88 -23.36 -6.43
CA GLY A 304 29.51 -22.94 -7.78
C GLY A 304 29.95 -21.49 -7.95
N ALA A 305 30.80 -21.22 -8.96
CA ALA A 305 31.25 -19.86 -9.31
C ALA A 305 30.09 -18.88 -9.07
N PRO A 306 30.29 -17.80 -8.29
CA PRO A 306 29.21 -16.91 -7.83
C PRO A 306 28.39 -16.62 -9.06
N ALA A 307 27.14 -17.14 -9.12
CA ALA A 307 26.40 -17.29 -10.37
C ALA A 307 26.56 -15.97 -11.12
N LYS A 308 27.46 -15.95 -12.12
CA LYS A 308 28.11 -14.73 -12.63
C LYS A 308 27.01 -13.73 -12.76
N ARG A 309 26.95 -12.70 -11.89
CA ARG A 309 25.75 -11.84 -11.64
C ARG A 309 24.97 -11.82 -12.92
N GLN A 310 23.99 -12.72 -13.05
CA GLN A 310 23.57 -13.14 -14.39
C GLN A 310 22.93 -11.89 -14.94
N ASP A 311 23.62 -11.20 -15.86
CA ASP A 311 23.21 -9.89 -16.35
C ASP A 311 21.76 -10.10 -16.71
N ARG A 312 20.86 -9.52 -15.90
CA ARG A 312 19.46 -9.91 -15.99
C ARG A 312 19.06 -9.54 -17.39
N ARG A 313 18.34 -10.43 -18.06
CA ARG A 313 18.14 -10.37 -19.52
C ARG A 313 17.61 -9.00 -19.95
N TYR A 314 16.89 -8.32 -19.06
CA TYR A 314 16.28 -7.01 -19.28
C TYR A 314 16.86 -5.86 -18.43
N ASP A 315 18.05 -6.02 -17.85
CA ASP A 315 18.68 -4.96 -17.03
C ASP A 315 18.86 -3.64 -17.79
N ALA A 316 19.24 -3.72 -19.07
CA ALA A 316 19.37 -2.54 -19.92
C ALA A 316 18.04 -1.79 -20.09
N VAL A 317 16.93 -2.53 -20.21
CA VAL A 317 15.58 -1.95 -20.33
C VAL A 317 15.19 -1.23 -19.04
N PHE A 318 15.40 -1.87 -17.89
CA PHE A 318 15.11 -1.23 -16.60
C PHE A 318 15.95 0.02 -16.37
N LYS A 319 17.27 -0.03 -16.64
CA LYS A 319 18.15 1.14 -16.54
C LYS A 319 17.70 2.29 -17.45
N LEU A 320 17.18 1.97 -18.64
CA LEU A 320 16.65 2.98 -19.54
C LEU A 320 15.37 3.63 -18.99
N LEU A 321 14.44 2.83 -18.44
CA LEU A 321 13.24 3.36 -17.77
C LEU A 321 13.63 4.27 -16.58
N GLU A 322 14.61 3.82 -15.79
CA GLU A 322 15.15 4.56 -14.65
C GLU A 322 15.80 5.89 -15.07
N ALA A 323 16.52 5.90 -16.18
CA ALA A 323 17.12 7.11 -16.73
C ALA A 323 16.09 8.08 -17.31
N GLN A 324 15.02 7.58 -17.95
CA GLN A 324 13.98 8.43 -18.55
C GLN A 324 13.11 9.11 -17.49
N CYS A 325 12.62 8.35 -16.50
CA CYS A 325 11.71 8.88 -15.47
C CYS A 325 12.21 8.55 -14.04
N PRO A 326 13.34 9.13 -13.59
CA PRO A 326 13.98 8.77 -12.31
C PRO A 326 13.11 9.02 -11.07
N ARG A 327 12.12 9.93 -11.18
CA ARG A 327 11.14 10.18 -10.12
C ARG A 327 10.19 9.00 -9.88
N PHE A 328 9.86 8.24 -10.92
CA PHE A 328 8.94 7.10 -10.86
C PHE A 328 9.68 5.76 -10.86
N PHE A 329 10.87 5.73 -11.44
CA PHE A 329 11.76 4.58 -11.50
C PHE A 329 13.14 5.01 -10.99
N PRO A 330 13.34 5.16 -9.66
CA PRO A 330 14.65 5.50 -9.11
C PRO A 330 15.69 4.44 -9.52
N ALA A 331 16.92 4.89 -9.76
CA ALA A 331 18.01 4.04 -10.23
C ALA A 331 18.22 2.82 -9.32
N GLY A 332 18.27 1.64 -9.92
CA GLY A 332 18.43 0.36 -9.21
C GLY A 332 17.17 -0.16 -8.50
N GLY A 333 16.07 0.59 -8.50
CA GLY A 333 14.81 0.22 -7.84
C GLY A 333 14.99 -0.19 -6.37
N ASP A 334 14.18 -1.13 -5.91
CA ASP A 334 14.35 -1.75 -4.57
C ASP A 334 15.37 -2.91 -4.58
N GLY A 335 16.13 -3.08 -5.67
CA GLY A 335 17.07 -4.16 -5.86
C GLY A 335 16.97 -4.84 -7.22
N ALA A 336 17.46 -6.08 -7.30
CA ALA A 336 17.46 -6.86 -8.53
C ALA A 336 16.03 -7.12 -9.04
N SER A 337 15.89 -7.28 -10.37
CA SER A 337 14.62 -7.75 -10.94
C SER A 337 14.30 -9.17 -10.46
N VAL A 338 13.01 -9.41 -10.26
CA VAL A 338 12.44 -10.70 -9.90
C VAL A 338 12.01 -11.41 -11.19
N MET A 339 12.43 -12.66 -11.35
CA MET A 339 11.98 -13.49 -12.48
C MET A 339 10.49 -13.80 -12.33
N LEU A 340 9.77 -13.66 -13.43
CA LEU A 340 8.42 -14.13 -13.60
C LEU A 340 8.42 -15.37 -14.49
N ALA A 341 7.29 -16.07 -14.55
CA ALA A 341 7.17 -17.26 -15.39
C ALA A 341 7.29 -16.95 -16.90
N ASN A 342 7.06 -15.70 -17.31
CA ASN A 342 7.07 -15.24 -18.69
C ASN A 342 7.79 -13.89 -18.84
N GLY A 343 8.78 -13.59 -18.01
CA GLY A 343 9.47 -12.30 -18.04
C GLY A 343 10.23 -11.97 -16.76
N GLU A 344 10.43 -10.69 -16.53
CA GLU A 344 11.03 -10.13 -15.31
C GLU A 344 10.22 -8.92 -14.82
N MET A 345 10.31 -8.65 -13.52
CA MET A 345 9.68 -7.50 -12.88
C MET A 345 10.69 -6.78 -11.99
N ARG A 346 10.74 -5.46 -12.05
CA ARG A 346 11.44 -4.63 -11.06
C ARG A 346 10.42 -3.83 -10.26
N SER A 347 10.56 -3.88 -8.93
CA SER A 347 9.76 -3.08 -8.00
C SER A 347 10.48 -1.77 -7.69
N TYR A 348 9.67 -0.73 -7.52
CA TYR A 348 10.08 0.61 -7.10
C TYR A 348 9.09 1.10 -6.03
N MET A 349 9.16 0.49 -4.84
CA MET A 349 8.20 0.63 -3.74
C MET A 349 8.16 2.06 -3.21
N GLN A 350 9.30 2.76 -3.20
CA GLN A 350 9.35 4.19 -2.86
C GLN A 350 8.49 5.06 -3.78
N ALA A 351 8.31 4.62 -5.02
CA ALA A 351 7.49 5.26 -6.05
C ALA A 351 6.15 4.53 -6.28
N GLU A 352 5.86 3.45 -5.54
CA GLU A 352 4.72 2.56 -5.79
C GLU A 352 4.58 2.12 -7.27
N MET A 353 5.70 1.97 -7.96
CA MET A 353 5.73 1.52 -9.35
C MET A 353 6.29 0.11 -9.44
N LYS A 354 5.86 -0.60 -10.48
CA LYS A 354 6.49 -1.82 -10.96
C LYS A 354 6.74 -1.67 -12.45
N ALA A 355 7.86 -2.17 -12.94
CA ALA A 355 8.10 -2.35 -14.36
C ALA A 355 8.15 -3.85 -14.65
N TYR A 356 7.54 -4.25 -15.76
CA TYR A 356 7.50 -5.62 -16.25
C TYR A 356 8.11 -5.65 -17.63
N VAL A 357 8.93 -6.66 -17.89
CA VAL A 357 9.44 -6.96 -19.23
C VAL A 357 9.14 -8.41 -19.51
N PHE A 358 8.24 -8.66 -20.45
CA PHE A 358 7.78 -10.00 -20.79
C PHE A 358 8.65 -10.65 -21.87
N ASP A 359 8.63 -11.98 -21.94
CA ASP A 359 9.33 -12.78 -22.95
C ASP A 359 8.87 -12.48 -24.38
N SER A 360 7.63 -12.01 -24.54
CA SER A 360 7.09 -11.49 -25.81
C SER A 360 7.83 -10.25 -26.31
N GLY A 361 8.66 -9.64 -25.47
CA GLY A 361 9.35 -8.38 -25.74
C GLY A 361 8.53 -7.16 -25.36
N GLU A 362 7.35 -7.30 -24.76
CA GLU A 362 6.58 -6.15 -24.27
C GLU A 362 7.12 -5.60 -22.95
N VAL A 363 7.14 -4.28 -22.83
CA VAL A 363 7.53 -3.55 -21.62
C VAL A 363 6.32 -2.82 -21.09
N HIS A 364 5.99 -3.09 -19.84
CA HIS A 364 4.86 -2.46 -19.15
C HIS A 364 5.33 -1.79 -17.87
N TYR A 365 4.63 -0.75 -17.43
CA TYR A 365 4.69 -0.35 -16.03
C TYR A 365 3.32 -0.53 -15.38
N LYS A 366 3.31 -0.64 -14.06
CA LYS A 366 2.09 -0.62 -13.28
C LYS A 366 2.31 0.25 -12.06
N TYR A 367 1.51 1.30 -11.94
CA TYR A 367 1.29 1.90 -10.64
C TYR A 367 0.58 0.89 -9.76
N TYR A 368 1.08 0.65 -8.54
CA TYR A 368 0.67 -0.47 -7.68
C TYR A 368 -0.85 -0.61 -7.51
N ARG A 369 -1.58 0.50 -7.64
CA ARG A 369 -3.02 0.61 -7.40
C ARG A 369 -3.85 0.82 -8.66
N ALA A 370 -3.22 1.00 -9.82
CA ALA A 370 -3.93 0.91 -11.09
C ALA A 370 -4.41 -0.53 -11.30
N LEU A 371 -5.58 -0.70 -11.89
CA LEU A 371 -6.13 -2.03 -12.15
C LEU A 371 -5.22 -2.76 -13.16
N ASN A 372 -4.93 -2.07 -14.27
CA ASN A 372 -4.21 -2.61 -15.40
C ASN A 372 -2.79 -2.04 -15.51
N PRO A 373 -1.81 -2.84 -15.95
CA PRO A 373 -0.53 -2.31 -16.39
C PRO A 373 -0.72 -1.46 -17.66
N VAL A 374 0.23 -0.56 -17.88
CA VAL A 374 0.29 0.31 -19.06
C VAL A 374 1.45 -0.15 -19.93
N LEU A 375 1.14 -0.44 -21.19
CA LEU A 375 2.14 -0.75 -22.20
C LEU A 375 2.98 0.50 -22.46
N VAL A 376 4.29 0.36 -22.30
CA VAL A 376 5.27 1.38 -22.67
C VAL A 376 5.63 1.24 -24.14
N GLY A 377 5.91 0.01 -24.57
CA GLY A 377 6.35 -0.34 -25.92
C GLY A 377 7.03 -1.70 -25.91
N THR A 378 7.84 -1.98 -26.91
CA THR A 378 8.66 -3.21 -26.97
C THR A 378 10.09 -2.96 -26.50
N VAL A 379 10.78 -4.03 -26.07
CA VAL A 379 12.21 -4.03 -25.70
C VAL A 379 13.04 -3.41 -26.82
N ARG A 380 12.78 -3.78 -28.08
CA ARG A 380 13.50 -3.24 -29.23
C ARG A 380 13.26 -1.74 -29.40
N GLU A 381 12.01 -1.29 -29.33
CA GLU A 381 11.70 0.13 -29.48
C GLU A 381 12.30 0.99 -28.36
N LEU A 382 12.32 0.48 -27.13
CA LEU A 382 12.95 1.16 -26.01
C LEU A 382 14.47 1.25 -26.22
N LEU A 383 15.13 0.13 -26.51
CA LEU A 383 16.59 0.11 -26.73
C LEU A 383 17.02 0.94 -27.96
N ASP A 384 16.19 0.99 -29.00
CA ASP A 384 16.39 1.83 -30.18
C ASP A 384 16.08 3.33 -29.92
N GLY A 385 15.54 3.68 -28.75
CA GLY A 385 15.13 5.05 -28.41
C GLY A 385 13.90 5.57 -29.16
N LYS A 386 13.11 4.68 -29.77
CA LYS A 386 11.88 5.03 -30.52
C LYS A 386 10.71 5.38 -29.60
N VAL A 387 10.75 4.89 -28.37
CA VAL A 387 9.73 5.16 -27.34
C VAL A 387 10.34 6.01 -26.23
N LYS A 388 9.63 7.08 -25.88
CA LYS A 388 9.91 7.93 -24.71
C LYS A 388 8.71 7.90 -23.78
N LEU A 389 8.97 7.70 -22.48
CA LEU A 389 7.92 7.81 -21.48
C LEU A 389 7.56 9.28 -21.26
N ASP A 390 6.27 9.58 -21.27
CA ASP A 390 5.77 10.86 -20.78
C ASP A 390 5.76 10.84 -19.24
N CYS A 391 6.87 11.26 -18.64
CA CYS A 391 7.01 11.33 -17.19
C CYS A 391 6.05 12.35 -16.54
N SER A 392 5.41 13.24 -17.30
CA SER A 392 4.43 14.20 -16.76
C SER A 392 3.02 13.63 -16.67
N HIS A 393 2.72 12.56 -17.43
CA HIS A 393 1.41 11.90 -17.48
C HIS A 393 1.51 10.40 -17.19
N ILE A 394 2.24 10.01 -16.13
CA ILE A 394 2.24 8.62 -15.67
C ILE A 394 0.84 8.26 -15.15
N ARG A 395 0.14 7.43 -15.93
CA ARG A 395 -1.20 6.90 -15.61
C ARG A 395 -1.26 6.27 -14.22
N GLY A 396 -2.41 6.45 -13.57
CA GLY A 396 -2.69 5.97 -12.21
C GLY A 396 -2.06 6.78 -11.07
N ARG A 397 -0.99 7.56 -11.32
CA ARG A 397 -0.29 8.31 -10.25
C ARG A 397 -0.41 9.83 -10.36
N SER A 398 -0.22 10.39 -11.55
CA SER A 398 -0.09 11.84 -11.72
C SER A 398 -1.44 12.56 -11.64
N GLY A 399 -1.47 13.72 -10.99
CA GLY A 399 -2.63 14.61 -10.95
C GLY A 399 -3.65 14.31 -9.86
N LEU A 400 -4.69 15.16 -9.83
CA LEU A 400 -5.82 15.06 -8.93
C LEU A 400 -6.68 13.83 -9.26
N PRO A 401 -7.50 13.32 -8.33
CA PRO A 401 -8.29 12.10 -8.54
C PRO A 401 -9.09 12.07 -9.84
N TRP A 402 -9.68 13.20 -10.23
CA TRP A 402 -10.48 13.32 -11.47
C TRP A 402 -9.65 13.56 -12.75
N GLN A 403 -8.34 13.74 -12.63
CA GLN A 403 -7.42 13.85 -13.77
C GLN A 403 -6.72 12.53 -14.07
N ARG A 404 -6.83 11.54 -13.16
CA ARG A 404 -6.16 10.25 -13.31
C ARG A 404 -6.87 9.43 -14.37
N GLU A 405 -6.13 9.05 -15.41
CA GLU A 405 -6.51 7.94 -16.27
C GLU A 405 -6.32 6.64 -15.48
N ILE A 406 -7.41 5.92 -15.23
CA ILE A 406 -7.46 4.64 -14.51
C ILE A 406 -7.27 3.47 -15.48
#